data_AF-G0P5D9-F1
#
_entry.id   AF-G0P5D9-F1
#
_cell.length_a   1.000
_cell.length_b   1.000
_cell.length_c   1.000
_cell.angle_alpha   90.00
_cell.angle_beta   90.00
_cell.angle_gamma   90.00
#
_symmetry.space_group_name_H-M   'P 1'
#
loop_
_entity.id
_entity.type
_entity.pdbx_description
1 polymer ?
#
loop_
_entity_poly.entity_id
_entity_poly.type
_entity_poly.pdbx_seq_one_letter_code
_entity_poly.pdbx_strand_id
1 'polypeptide(L)'
;MNRIIQYGSVEAIPFFNCSRKTFVEWELTGVKRPVLGWPVLIFGVFVEILYIPILYIIVKTGLIKNPCYKIIMLLAVVDMNATVCSCLITGPFFIIGSVFCMYPMFTYVAGGYTMTTWAMACMATIFLFINRIVSIGLRKQTDFIKKKLAYFSILIVLIYGFYMIMFVTPILFNSNVMG
;
A
#
# COMPACT_ATOMS: atom_id res chain seq x y z
N MET A 1 -3.19 -0.22 -13.76
CA MET A 1 -4.02 -1.35 -14.24
C MET A 1 -4.44 -1.24 -15.71
N ASN A 2 -4.50 -0.03 -16.31
CA ASN A 2 -4.91 0.15 -17.71
C ASN A 2 -4.13 -0.70 -18.72
N ARG A 3 -2.83 -0.93 -18.48
CA ARG A 3 -2.00 -1.77 -19.36
C ARG A 3 -2.42 -3.25 -19.33
N ILE A 4 -2.90 -3.79 -18.21
CA ILE A 4 -3.44 -5.16 -18.19
C ILE A 4 -4.72 -5.24 -19.02
N ILE A 5 -5.59 -4.23 -18.91
CA ILE A 5 -6.86 -4.19 -19.65
C ILE A 5 -6.59 -4.08 -21.16
N GLN A 6 -5.58 -3.32 -21.56
CA GLN A 6 -5.20 -3.13 -22.97
C GLN A 6 -4.58 -4.38 -23.60
N TYR A 7 -3.72 -5.10 -22.87
CA TYR A 7 -2.96 -6.24 -23.42
C TYR A 7 -3.52 -7.61 -23.01
N GLY A 8 -4.54 -7.67 -22.15
CA GLY A 8 -5.22 -8.89 -21.69
C GLY A 8 -4.47 -9.69 -20.62
N SER A 9 -3.14 -9.71 -20.66
CA SER A 9 -2.28 -10.35 -19.64
C SER A 9 -1.04 -9.51 -19.37
N VAL A 10 -0.40 -9.75 -18.21
CA VAL A 10 0.85 -9.06 -17.86
C VAL A 10 2.00 -9.46 -18.78
N GLU A 11 2.04 -10.71 -19.24
CA GLU A 11 3.09 -11.23 -20.13
C GLU A 11 2.99 -10.69 -21.56
N ALA A 12 1.79 -10.27 -21.98
CA ALA A 12 1.55 -9.62 -23.27
C ALA A 12 1.98 -8.15 -23.30
N ILE A 13 2.29 -7.55 -22.14
CA ILE A 13 2.79 -6.18 -22.09
C ILE A 13 4.22 -6.15 -22.65
N PRO A 14 4.57 -5.19 -23.53
CA PRO A 14 5.93 -5.03 -24.03
C PRO A 14 6.93 -4.97 -22.88
N PHE A 15 8.06 -5.68 -23.01
CA PHE A 15 9.13 -5.84 -21.99
C PHE A 15 8.81 -6.75 -20.78
N PHE A 16 7.60 -7.31 -20.67
CA PHE A 16 7.21 -8.23 -19.59
C PHE A 16 7.12 -9.70 -20.02
N ASN A 17 7.62 -10.03 -21.21
CA ASN A 17 7.56 -11.38 -21.75
C ASN A 17 8.51 -12.33 -20.97
N CYS A 18 7.92 -13.31 -20.29
CA CYS A 18 8.63 -14.30 -19.47
C CYS A 18 8.85 -15.65 -20.17
N SER A 19 8.45 -15.81 -21.44
CA SER A 19 8.51 -17.07 -22.20
C SER A 19 9.93 -17.55 -22.55
N ARG A 20 10.96 -16.82 -22.13
CA ARG A 20 12.36 -17.14 -22.44
C ARG A 20 12.92 -18.32 -21.63
N LYS A 21 12.41 -18.55 -20.42
CA LYS A 21 12.88 -19.62 -19.51
C LYS A 21 11.69 -20.30 -18.84
N THR A 22 11.90 -21.54 -18.42
CA THR A 22 10.97 -22.29 -17.59
C THR A 22 11.00 -21.80 -16.13
N PHE A 23 9.99 -22.17 -15.34
CA PHE A 23 9.89 -21.78 -13.92
C PHE A 23 11.14 -22.14 -13.11
N VAL A 24 11.67 -23.35 -13.30
CA VAL A 24 12.85 -23.86 -12.57
C VAL A 24 14.11 -23.06 -12.93
N GLU A 25 14.26 -22.70 -14.20
CA GLU A 25 15.39 -21.87 -14.65
C GLU A 25 15.27 -20.42 -14.14
N TRP A 26 14.04 -19.90 -13.98
CA TRP A 26 13.81 -18.60 -13.35
C TRP A 26 14.13 -18.61 -11.86
N GLU A 27 13.81 -19.69 -11.15
CA GLU A 27 14.16 -19.87 -9.74
C GLU A 27 15.66 -19.82 -9.51
N LEU A 28 16.43 -20.51 -10.37
CA LEU A 28 17.89 -20.51 -10.31
C LEU A 28 18.52 -19.15 -10.62
N THR A 29 17.81 -18.29 -11.33
CA THR A 29 18.30 -16.94 -11.64
C THR A 29 18.15 -16.01 -10.42
N GLY A 30 17.33 -16.37 -9.42
CA GLY A 30 17.01 -15.56 -8.26
C GLY A 30 18.14 -15.45 -7.22
N VAL A 31 18.39 -14.24 -6.73
CA VAL A 31 19.34 -14.00 -5.63
C VAL A 31 18.63 -14.07 -4.29
N LYS A 32 18.93 -15.11 -3.50
CA LYS A 32 18.38 -15.30 -2.15
C LYS A 32 19.03 -14.34 -1.17
N ARG A 33 18.23 -13.51 -0.49
CA ARG A 33 18.71 -12.54 0.52
C ARG A 33 17.97 -12.75 1.85
N PRO A 34 18.15 -13.92 2.51
CA PRO A 34 17.43 -14.24 3.75
C PRO A 34 17.75 -13.28 4.90
N VAL A 35 18.95 -12.70 4.92
CA VAL A 35 19.38 -11.70 5.92
C VAL A 35 18.54 -10.42 5.84
N LEU A 36 18.03 -10.05 4.66
CA LEU A 36 17.10 -8.94 4.50
C LEU A 36 15.64 -9.38 4.67
N GLY A 37 15.29 -10.55 4.16
CA GLY A 37 13.90 -11.04 4.16
C GLY A 37 13.34 -11.31 5.55
N TRP A 38 14.10 -11.95 6.45
CA TRP A 38 13.63 -12.29 7.79
C TRP A 38 13.32 -11.06 8.67
N PRO A 39 14.22 -10.06 8.79
CA PRO A 39 13.93 -8.85 9.56
C PRO A 39 12.71 -8.09 9.02
N VAL A 40 12.56 -7.98 7.69
CA VAL A 40 11.42 -7.30 7.07
C VAL A 40 10.11 -8.01 7.39
N LEU A 41 10.09 -9.34 7.33
CA LEU A 41 8.90 -10.14 7.65
C LEU A 41 8.52 -10.01 9.13
N ILE A 42 9.48 -10.16 10.04
CA ILE A 42 9.26 -10.06 11.48
C ILE A 42 8.75 -8.65 11.85
N PHE A 43 9.37 -7.61 11.28
CA PHE A 43 8.95 -6.23 11.50
C PHE A 43 7.52 -5.99 11.00
N GLY A 44 7.18 -6.47 9.81
CA GLY A 44 5.83 -6.34 9.25
C GLY A 44 4.76 -7.01 10.12
N VAL A 45 5.02 -8.25 10.57
CA VAL A 45 4.11 -8.98 11.47
C VAL A 45 3.92 -8.22 12.79
N PHE A 46 5.02 -7.71 13.37
CA PHE A 46 4.95 -6.94 14.60
C PHE A 46 4.11 -5.66 14.45
N VAL A 47 4.31 -4.92 13.36
CA VAL A 47 3.55 -3.68 13.08
C VAL A 47 2.06 -3.96 12.87
N GLU A 48 1.71 -5.02 12.13
CA GLU A 48 0.31 -5.44 11.94
C GLU A 48 -0.39 -5.76 13.28
N ILE A 49 0.29 -6.50 14.16
CA ILE A 49 -0.23 -6.83 15.49
C ILE A 49 -0.46 -5.57 16.32
N LEU A 50 0.36 -4.52 16.17
CA LEU A 50 0.18 -3.25 16.88
C LEU A 50 -0.98 -2.41 16.34
N TYR A 51 -1.26 -2.44 15.04
CA TYR A 51 -2.36 -1.66 14.45
C TYR A 51 -3.74 -2.12 14.92
N ILE A 52 -3.95 -3.43 15.08
CA ILE A 52 -5.23 -4.02 15.49
C ILE A 52 -5.76 -3.44 16.83
N PRO A 53 -5.01 -3.46 17.95
CA PRO A 53 -5.49 -2.92 19.23
C PRO A 53 -5.69 -1.39 19.17
N ILE A 54 -4.87 -0.66 18.40
CA ILE A 54 -5.01 0.79 18.24
C ILE A 54 -6.36 1.12 17.59
N LEU A 55 -6.69 0.44 16.49
CA LEU A 55 -7.98 0.61 15.80
C LEU A 55 -9.15 0.21 16.71
N TYR A 56 -9.01 -0.91 17.44
CA TYR A 56 -10.03 -1.37 18.38
C TYR A 56 -10.33 -0.33 19.47
N ILE A 57 -9.30 0.29 20.06
CA ILE A 57 -9.47 1.32 21.11
C ILE A 57 -10.18 2.55 20.54
N ILE A 58 -9.82 3.01 19.33
CA ILE A 58 -10.43 4.19 18.71
C ILE A 58 -11.93 3.98 18.47
N VAL A 59 -12.32 2.77 18.04
CA VAL A 59 -13.73 2.41 17.84
C VAL A 59 -14.46 2.28 19.19
N LYS A 60 -13.88 1.55 20.15
CA LYS A 60 -14.49 1.29 21.46
C LYS A 60 -14.73 2.55 22.27
N THR A 61 -13.79 3.49 22.25
CA THR A 61 -13.89 4.77 22.97
C THR A 61 -14.83 5.77 22.29
N GLY A 62 -15.35 5.47 21.10
CA GLY A 62 -16.22 6.38 20.35
C GLY A 62 -15.51 7.62 19.82
N LEU A 63 -14.17 7.65 19.85
CA LEU A 63 -13.34 8.75 19.32
C LEU A 63 -13.58 8.96 17.81
N ILE A 64 -14.05 7.94 17.10
CA ILE A 64 -14.44 8.00 15.68
C ILE A 64 -15.55 9.03 15.37
N LYS A 65 -16.27 9.52 16.39
CA LYS A 65 -17.22 10.63 16.23
C LYS A 65 -16.51 11.92 15.79
N ASN A 66 -15.23 12.07 16.14
CA ASN A 66 -14.43 13.23 15.78
C ASN A 66 -13.90 13.12 14.34
N PRO A 67 -14.00 14.18 13.53
CA PRO A 67 -13.60 14.18 12.12
C PRO A 67 -12.14 13.76 11.89
N CYS A 68 -11.19 14.24 12.71
CA CYS A 68 -9.79 13.88 12.58
C CYS A 68 -9.53 12.39 12.83
N TYR A 69 -10.23 11.78 13.79
CA TYR A 69 -10.09 10.35 14.08
C TYR A 69 -10.61 9.48 12.93
N LYS A 70 -11.58 9.95 12.14
CA LYS A 70 -12.00 9.24 10.92
C LYS A 70 -10.90 9.17 9.87
N ILE A 71 -10.12 10.24 9.71
CA ILE A 71 -8.97 10.26 8.80
C ILE A 71 -7.85 9.36 9.33
N ILE A 72 -7.59 9.37 10.65
CA ILE A 72 -6.63 8.46 11.29
C ILE A 72 -7.01 7.00 11.05
N MET A 73 -8.30 6.65 11.16
CA MET A 73 -8.78 5.29 10.87
C MET A 73 -8.53 4.91 9.40
N LEU A 74 -8.82 5.80 8.45
CA LEU A 74 -8.53 5.55 7.04
C LEU A 74 -7.03 5.34 6.81
N LEU A 75 -6.19 6.22 7.36
CA LEU A 75 -4.74 6.15 7.23
C LEU A 75 -4.20 4.82 7.77
N ALA A 76 -4.64 4.42 8.97
CA ALA A 76 -4.21 3.17 9.57
C ALA A 76 -4.62 1.93 8.75
N VAL A 77 -5.82 1.93 8.16
CA VAL A 77 -6.24 0.85 7.23
C VAL A 77 -5.37 0.83 5.97
N VAL A 78 -5.04 2.00 5.42
CA VAL A 78 -4.16 2.10 4.25
C VAL A 78 -2.74 1.62 4.59
N ASP A 79 -2.22 1.97 5.76
CA ASP A 79 -0.90 1.57 6.22
C ASP A 79 -0.80 0.07 6.50
N MET A 80 -1.86 -0.55 7.06
CA MET A 80 -1.93 -2.01 7.20
C MET A 80 -1.85 -2.69 5.82
N ASN A 81 -2.69 -2.25 4.88
CA ASN A 81 -2.66 -2.75 3.50
C ASN A 81 -1.28 -2.58 2.83
N ALA A 82 -0.62 -1.43 3.04
CA ALA A 82 0.73 -1.20 2.57
C ALA A 82 1.76 -2.14 3.23
N THR A 83 1.62 -2.42 4.52
CA THR A 83 2.51 -3.30 5.31
C THR A 83 2.37 -4.76 4.87
N VAL A 84 1.15 -5.22 4.61
CA VAL A 84 0.91 -6.55 4.05
C VAL A 84 1.69 -6.72 2.73
N CYS A 85 1.57 -5.77 1.81
CA CYS A 85 2.24 -5.90 0.51
C CYS A 85 3.76 -5.66 0.59
N SER A 86 4.21 -4.71 1.40
CA SER A 86 5.63 -4.33 1.48
C SER A 86 6.45 -5.28 2.35
N CYS A 87 5.86 -5.87 3.39
CA CYS A 87 6.60 -6.70 4.35
C CYS A 87 6.17 -8.17 4.29
N LEU A 88 4.87 -8.47 4.37
CA LEU A 88 4.39 -9.85 4.44
C LEU A 88 4.52 -10.59 3.10
N ILE A 89 4.33 -9.89 1.98
CA ILE A 89 4.51 -10.46 0.64
C ILE A 89 5.99 -10.40 0.22
N THR A 90 6.62 -9.23 0.35
CA THR A 90 7.99 -9.03 -0.14
C THR A 90 9.03 -9.76 0.72
N GLY A 91 8.81 -9.92 2.03
CA GLY A 91 9.73 -10.65 2.93
C GLY A 91 10.01 -12.09 2.49
N PRO A 92 8.98 -12.94 2.30
CA PRO A 92 9.14 -14.28 1.74
C PRO A 92 9.78 -14.27 0.34
N PHE A 93 9.46 -13.29 -0.49
CA PHE A 93 10.08 -13.15 -1.81
C PHE A 93 11.59 -12.90 -1.73
N PHE A 94 12.07 -12.15 -0.73
CA PHE A 94 13.50 -12.00 -0.46
C PHE A 94 14.17 -13.29 0.06
N ILE A 95 13.46 -14.08 0.87
CA ILE A 95 13.98 -15.36 1.40
C ILE A 95 14.16 -16.38 0.27
N ILE A 96 13.14 -16.51 -0.58
CA ILE A 96 13.14 -17.46 -1.71
C ILE A 96 14.01 -16.94 -2.87
N GLY A 97 14.20 -15.63 -2.99
CA GLY A 97 14.88 -15.00 -4.12
C GLY A 97 13.98 -14.96 -5.36
N SER A 98 12.69 -14.67 -5.19
CA SER A 98 11.73 -14.70 -6.30
C SER A 98 12.06 -13.62 -7.34
N VAL A 99 12.07 -14.00 -8.61
CA VAL A 99 12.10 -13.06 -9.74
C VAL A 99 10.68 -12.78 -10.22
N PHE A 100 10.48 -11.63 -10.88
CA PHE A 100 9.19 -11.20 -11.41
C PHE A 100 8.47 -12.29 -12.21
N CYS A 101 9.22 -13.02 -13.07
CA CYS A 101 8.67 -14.03 -13.97
C CYS A 101 8.22 -15.33 -13.29
N MET A 102 8.46 -15.55 -12.00
CA MET A 102 7.91 -16.71 -11.29
C MET A 102 6.42 -16.54 -11.02
N TYR A 103 6.00 -15.32 -10.68
CA TYR A 103 4.60 -14.97 -10.37
C TYR A 103 4.25 -13.60 -10.97
N PRO A 104 4.18 -13.46 -12.31
CA PRO A 104 4.09 -12.16 -12.97
C PRO A 104 2.80 -11.40 -12.64
N MET A 105 1.65 -12.08 -12.70
CA MET A 105 0.36 -11.47 -12.36
C MET A 105 0.32 -10.98 -10.91
N PHE A 106 0.73 -11.84 -9.97
CA PHE A 106 0.71 -11.52 -8.54
C PHE A 106 1.68 -10.38 -8.21
N THR A 107 2.91 -10.44 -8.71
CA THR A 107 3.94 -9.40 -8.46
C THR A 107 3.53 -8.06 -9.06
N TYR A 108 2.94 -8.06 -10.25
CA TYR A 108 2.45 -6.84 -10.90
C TYR A 108 1.31 -6.19 -10.12
N VAL A 109 0.32 -6.97 -9.69
CA VAL A 109 -0.83 -6.46 -8.92
C VAL A 109 -0.40 -6.00 -7.54
N ALA A 110 0.39 -6.80 -6.81
CA ALA A 110 0.89 -6.45 -5.49
C ALA A 110 1.74 -5.18 -5.53
N GLY A 111 2.63 -5.05 -6.51
CA GLY A 111 3.48 -3.86 -6.68
C GLY A 111 2.70 -2.59 -7.05
N GLY A 112 1.65 -2.71 -7.85
CA GLY A 112 0.73 -1.60 -8.14
C GLY A 112 -0.06 -1.17 -6.90
N TYR A 113 -0.51 -2.15 -6.11
CA TYR A 113 -1.24 -1.92 -4.88
C TYR A 113 -0.36 -1.23 -3.83
N THR A 114 0.87 -1.71 -3.61
CA THR A 114 1.85 -1.08 -2.71
C THR A 114 2.09 0.39 -3.04
N MET A 115 2.30 0.71 -4.32
CA MET A 115 2.48 2.10 -4.74
C MET A 115 1.24 2.96 -4.52
N THR A 116 0.07 2.40 -4.78
CA THR A 116 -1.20 3.07 -4.57
C THR A 116 -1.41 3.38 -3.09
N THR A 117 -1.23 2.39 -2.22
CA THR A 117 -1.42 2.55 -0.77
C THR A 117 -0.40 3.52 -0.17
N TRP A 118 0.85 3.48 -0.65
CA TRP A 118 1.87 4.44 -0.20
C TRP A 118 1.51 5.88 -0.56
N ALA A 119 1.08 6.11 -1.81
CA ALA A 119 0.64 7.43 -2.24
C ALA A 119 -0.62 7.89 -1.50
N MET A 120 -1.58 6.99 -1.24
CA MET A 120 -2.76 7.27 -0.44
C MET A 120 -2.41 7.67 1.00
N ALA A 121 -1.42 7.01 1.62
CA ALA A 121 -0.94 7.35 2.96
C ALA A 121 -0.35 8.76 3.01
N CYS A 122 0.50 9.12 2.03
CA CYS A 122 1.04 10.47 1.90
C CYS A 122 -0.06 11.53 1.75
N MET A 123 -1.09 11.26 0.93
CA MET A 123 -2.21 12.18 0.77
C MET A 123 -3.04 12.32 2.06
N ALA A 124 -3.32 11.19 2.73
CA ALA A 124 -4.08 11.16 3.98
C ALA A 124 -3.37 11.92 5.11
N THR A 125 -2.04 11.84 5.21
CA THR A 125 -1.27 12.59 6.22
C THR A 125 -1.30 14.10 5.98
N ILE A 126 -1.24 14.55 4.72
CA ILE A 126 -1.42 15.98 4.36
C ILE A 126 -2.80 16.46 4.77
N PHE A 127 -3.86 15.71 4.43
CA PHE A 127 -5.21 16.08 4.82
C PHE A 127 -5.42 16.06 6.34
N LEU A 128 -4.81 15.12 7.04
CA LEU A 128 -4.85 15.08 8.50
C LEU A 128 -4.21 16.33 9.10
N PHE A 129 -3.08 16.78 8.55
CA PHE A 129 -2.42 18.01 8.98
C PHE A 129 -3.31 19.24 8.75
N ILE A 130 -3.91 19.37 7.56
CA ILE A 130 -4.86 20.45 7.24
C ILE A 130 -6.06 20.43 8.20
N ASN A 131 -6.67 19.26 8.42
CA ASN A 131 -7.79 19.09 9.33
C ASN A 131 -7.41 19.49 10.77
N ARG A 132 -6.16 19.20 11.19
CA ARG A 132 -5.66 19.58 12.51
C ARG A 132 -5.46 21.09 12.64
N ILE A 133 -4.90 21.75 11.63
CA ILE A 133 -4.77 23.22 11.60
C ILE A 133 -6.15 23.88 11.69
N VAL A 134 -7.10 23.44 10.87
CA VAL A 134 -8.47 23.97 10.87
C VAL A 134 -9.16 23.75 12.22
N SER A 135 -8.96 22.58 12.82
CA SER A 135 -9.55 22.27 14.14
C SER A 135 -9.00 23.17 15.26
N ILE A 136 -7.73 23.57 15.20
CA ILE A 136 -7.10 24.45 16.20
C ILE A 136 -7.42 25.92 15.92
N GLY A 137 -7.27 26.37 14.67
CA GLY A 137 -7.47 27.77 14.27
C GLY A 137 -8.93 28.22 14.31
N LEU A 138 -9.88 27.34 13.97
CA LEU A 138 -11.30 27.65 13.95
C LEU A 138 -12.02 26.96 15.12
N ARG A 139 -11.54 27.25 16.34
CA ARG A 139 -12.12 26.74 17.59
C ARG A 139 -13.60 27.12 17.75
N LYS A 140 -14.02 28.26 17.16
CA LYS A 140 -15.36 28.86 17.25
C LYS A 140 -16.34 28.42 16.16
N GLN A 141 -15.90 27.73 15.11
CA GLN A 141 -16.78 27.25 14.04
C GLN A 141 -17.50 25.96 14.42
N THR A 142 -18.74 25.84 13.93
CA THR A 142 -19.67 24.72 14.14
C THR A 142 -19.08 23.38 13.69
N ASP A 143 -19.28 22.32 14.48
CA ASP A 143 -18.87 20.93 14.21
C ASP A 143 -19.29 20.43 12.81
N PHE A 144 -20.32 21.04 12.23
CA PHE A 144 -20.78 20.79 10.87
C PHE A 144 -19.69 21.03 9.81
N ILE A 145 -18.93 22.13 9.91
CA ILE A 145 -17.87 22.48 8.96
C ILE A 145 -16.73 21.46 9.06
N LYS A 146 -16.31 21.14 10.29
CA LYS A 146 -15.24 20.16 10.55
C LYS A 146 -15.61 18.76 10.05
N LYS A 147 -16.87 18.34 10.23
CA LYS A 147 -17.37 17.07 9.69
C LYS A 147 -17.33 17.06 8.17
N LYS A 148 -17.87 18.09 7.50
CA LYS A 148 -17.85 18.17 6.03
C LYS A 148 -16.44 18.14 5.46
N LEU A 149 -15.51 18.89 6.06
CA LEU A 149 -14.11 18.93 5.62
C LEU A 149 -13.46 17.55 5.69
N ALA A 150 -13.66 16.80 6.78
CA ALA A 150 -13.08 15.46 6.91
C ALA A 150 -13.66 14.44 5.92
N TYR A 151 -14.98 14.47 5.67
CA TYR A 151 -15.58 13.62 4.63
C TYR A 151 -15.05 13.97 3.24
N PHE A 152 -14.87 15.25 2.95
CA PHE A 152 -14.28 15.71 1.69
C PHE A 152 -12.83 15.26 1.54
N SER A 153 -12.02 15.36 2.61
CA SER A 153 -10.65 14.84 2.64
C SER A 153 -10.58 13.34 2.35
N ILE A 154 -11.44 12.55 3.01
CA ILE A 154 -11.52 11.09 2.78
C ILE A 154 -11.87 10.80 1.32
N LEU A 155 -12.85 11.51 0.77
CA LEU A 155 -13.26 11.33 -0.63
C LEU A 155 -12.09 11.61 -1.60
N ILE A 156 -11.33 12.69 -1.39
CA ILE A 156 -10.17 13.01 -2.23
C ILE A 156 -9.10 11.91 -2.13
N VAL A 157 -8.80 11.41 -0.93
CA VAL A 157 -7.82 10.33 -0.75
C VAL A 157 -8.23 9.08 -1.54
N LEU A 158 -9.52 8.73 -1.53
CA LEU A 158 -10.04 7.58 -2.27
C LEU A 158 -9.98 7.79 -3.80
N ILE A 159 -10.38 8.98 -4.28
CA ILE A 159 -10.27 9.33 -5.70
C ILE A 159 -8.82 9.29 -6.17
N TYR A 160 -7.90 9.82 -5.36
CA TYR A 160 -6.47 9.79 -5.64
C TYR A 160 -5.94 8.35 -5.70
N GLY A 161 -6.34 7.49 -4.76
CA GLY A 161 -6.02 6.06 -4.81
C GLY A 161 -6.52 5.38 -6.08
N PHE A 162 -7.77 5.64 -6.47
CA PHE A 162 -8.35 5.09 -7.69
C PHE A 162 -7.65 5.61 -8.96
N TYR A 163 -7.22 6.86 -8.97
CA TYR A 163 -6.42 7.41 -10.06
C TYR A 163 -5.06 6.69 -10.14
N MET A 164 -4.36 6.56 -9.00
CA MET A 164 -3.04 5.94 -8.95
C MET A 164 -3.08 4.48 -9.43
N ILE A 165 -4.04 3.68 -8.97
CA ILE A 165 -4.10 2.25 -9.34
C ILE A 165 -4.34 2.04 -10.86
N MET A 166 -5.06 2.96 -11.50
CA MET A 166 -5.37 2.87 -12.92
C MET A 166 -4.20 3.30 -13.80
N PHE A 167 -3.58 4.44 -13.49
CA PHE A 167 -2.64 5.13 -14.36
C PHE A 167 -1.16 4.90 -14.03
N VAL A 168 -0.82 4.55 -12.78
CA VAL A 168 0.58 4.40 -12.38
C VAL A 168 1.14 3.04 -12.79
N THR A 169 2.41 3.06 -13.20
CA THR A 169 3.20 1.86 -13.45
C THR A 169 3.56 1.18 -12.13
N PRO A 170 3.24 -0.11 -11.96
CA PRO A 170 3.56 -0.82 -10.72
C PRO A 170 5.06 -0.94 -10.53
N ILE A 171 5.51 -0.95 -9.27
CA ILE A 171 6.86 -1.37 -8.93
C ILE A 171 6.92 -2.90 -9.06
N LEU A 172 7.98 -3.39 -9.68
CA LEU A 172 8.13 -4.82 -9.95
C LEU A 172 9.22 -5.36 -9.05
N PHE A 173 8.88 -6.38 -8.26
CA PHE A 173 9.86 -7.05 -7.45
C PHE A 173 10.79 -7.89 -8.33
N ASN A 174 12.09 -7.67 -8.21
CA ASN A 174 13.10 -8.50 -8.87
C ASN A 174 14.34 -8.60 -7.98
N SER A 175 14.58 -9.81 -7.46
CA SER A 175 15.75 -10.12 -6.64
C SER A 175 17.09 -9.83 -7.30
N ASN A 176 17.15 -9.80 -8.63
CA ASN A 176 18.40 -9.71 -9.38
C ASN A 176 18.86 -8.26 -9.61
N VAL A 177 17.92 -7.32 -9.55
CA VAL A 177 18.16 -5.91 -9.80
C VAL A 177 18.27 -5.12 -8.50
N MET A 178 17.70 -5.65 -7.40
CA MET A 178 17.93 -5.12 -6.06
C MET A 178 19.32 -5.55 -5.59
N GLY A 179 20.35 -4.92 -6.17
CA GLY A 179 21.78 -5.04 -5.85
C GLY A 179 22.13 -4.29 -4.58
#